data_AF-A0A2G4GJW9-F1
#
_entry.id   AF-A0A2G4GJW9-F1
#
_cell.length_a   1.000
_cell.length_b   1.000
_cell.length_c   1.000
_cell.angle_alpha   90.00
_cell.angle_beta   90.00
_cell.angle_gamma   90.00
#
_symmetry.space_group_name_H-M   'P 1'
#
loop_
_entity.id
_entity.type
_entity.pdbx_description
1 polymer ?
#
loop_
_entity_poly.entity_id
_entity_poly.type
_entity_poly.pdbx_seq_one_letter_code
_entity_poly.pdbx_strand_id
1 'polypeptide(L)'
;VIEGLFNMNAGSAINVKFSQNFHLTGMIKSNDKVYANLQTVVIECTNYNKVKLFISKRINDDKSIKYVGRIIGRTAEDGFEIKGEPLAGNSSLTKINLKEMIVE
;
A
#
# COMPACT_ATOMS: atom_id res chain seq x y z
N VAL A 1 -10.38 -2.75 4.74
CA VAL A 1 -9.33 -1.88 5.32
C VAL A 1 -8.62 -1.07 4.24
N ILE A 2 -8.00 -1.72 3.24
CA ILE A 2 -7.20 -1.04 2.19
C ILE A 2 -8.04 -0.11 1.32
N GLU A 3 -9.24 -0.54 0.90
CA GLU A 3 -10.15 0.28 0.08
C GLU A 3 -10.47 1.63 0.72
N GLY A 4 -10.58 1.68 2.06
CA GLY A 4 -10.86 2.91 2.79
C GLY A 4 -9.80 4.00 2.56
N LEU A 5 -8.54 3.61 2.33
CA LEU A 5 -7.43 4.54 2.09
C LEU A 5 -7.59 5.33 0.79
N PHE A 6 -8.22 4.74 -0.21
CA PHE A 6 -8.46 5.37 -1.51
C PHE A 6 -9.58 6.42 -1.48
N ASN A 7 -10.31 6.54 -0.37
CA ASN A 7 -11.32 7.58 -0.16
C ASN A 7 -10.81 8.72 0.76
N MET A 8 -9.56 8.65 1.23
CA MET A 8 -9.02 9.63 2.16
C MET A 8 -8.32 10.79 1.43
N ASN A 9 -8.45 11.99 2.00
CA ASN A 9 -7.80 13.19 1.47
C ASN A 9 -6.36 13.30 1.97
N ALA A 10 -5.51 13.97 1.19
CA ALA A 10 -4.19 14.40 1.66
C ALA A 10 -4.29 15.20 2.97
N GLY A 11 -3.34 14.99 3.88
CA GLY A 11 -3.36 15.56 5.22
C GLY A 11 -4.18 14.76 6.25
N SER A 12 -4.84 13.68 5.85
CA SER A 12 -5.57 12.82 6.81
C SER A 12 -4.60 11.92 7.58
N ALA A 13 -4.78 11.82 8.91
CA ALA A 13 -4.06 10.86 9.73
C ALA A 13 -4.66 9.46 9.57
N ILE A 14 -3.81 8.44 9.58
CA ILE A 14 -4.22 7.03 9.47
C ILE A 14 -3.53 6.15 10.51
N ASN A 15 -4.26 5.12 10.89
CA ASN A 15 -3.81 4.02 11.73
C ASN A 15 -4.35 2.74 11.10
N VAL A 16 -3.47 1.98 10.43
CA VAL A 16 -3.85 0.81 9.62
C VAL A 16 -3.11 -0.41 10.11
N LYS A 17 -3.86 -1.35 10.67
CA LYS A 17 -3.37 -2.67 11.03
C LYS A 17 -3.60 -3.63 9.86
N PHE A 18 -2.52 -4.04 9.20
CA PHE A 18 -2.56 -4.97 8.07
C PHE A 18 -2.46 -6.44 8.52
N SER A 19 -1.76 -6.70 9.63
CA SER A 19 -1.72 -8.00 10.29
C SER A 19 -1.49 -7.84 11.79
N GLN A 20 -1.41 -8.94 12.54
CA GLN A 20 -1.09 -8.89 13.96
C GLN A 20 0.28 -8.23 14.24
N ASN A 21 1.25 -8.45 13.35
CA ASN A 21 2.64 -8.00 13.50
C ASN A 21 2.99 -6.84 12.56
N PHE A 22 2.04 -6.38 11.73
CA PHE A 22 2.28 -5.28 10.80
C PHE A 22 1.19 -4.21 10.94
N HIS A 23 1.59 -3.09 11.53
CA HIS A 23 0.74 -1.96 11.85
C HIS A 23 1.45 -0.66 11.49
N LEU A 24 0.80 0.15 10.67
CA LEU A 24 1.33 1.41 10.18
C LEU A 24 0.48 2.58 10.69
N THR A 25 1.15 3.60 11.21
CA THR A 25 0.55 4.89 11.56
C THR A 25 1.23 5.97 10.73
N GLY A 26 0.46 6.93 10.21
CA GLY A 26 1.02 7.93 9.31
C GLY A 26 0.03 8.97 8.85
N MET A 27 0.44 9.72 7.82
CA MET A 27 -0.36 10.76 7.17
C MET A 27 -0.48 10.46 5.68
N ILE A 28 -1.67 10.61 5.12
CA ILE A 28 -1.85 10.62 3.66
C ILE A 28 -1.12 11.85 3.10
N LYS A 29 -0.11 11.62 2.26
CA LYS A 29 0.59 12.68 1.53
C LYS A 29 -0.07 12.98 0.20
N SER A 30 -0.55 11.94 -0.48
CA SER A 30 -1.35 12.10 -1.70
C SER A 30 -2.29 10.91 -1.92
N ASN A 31 -3.32 11.13 -2.73
CA ASN A 31 -4.27 10.12 -3.16
C ASN A 31 -4.76 10.50 -4.56
N ASP A 32 -4.02 10.01 -5.55
CA ASP A 32 -4.10 10.52 -6.91
C ASP A 32 -4.66 9.47 -7.86
N LYS A 33 -5.69 9.85 -8.62
CA LYS A 33 -6.22 9.03 -9.71
C LYS A 33 -5.37 9.28 -10.97
N VAL A 34 -4.34 8.47 -11.15
CA VAL A 34 -3.37 8.59 -12.26
C VAL A 34 -4.01 8.26 -13.61
N TYR A 35 -4.83 7.19 -13.64
CA TYR A 35 -5.62 6.79 -14.81
C TYR A 35 -7.04 6.39 -14.40
N ALA A 36 -7.94 6.21 -15.37
CA ALA A 36 -9.31 5.75 -15.10
C ALA A 36 -9.35 4.47 -14.25
N ASN A 37 -8.38 3.58 -14.46
CA ASN A 37 -8.23 2.29 -13.81
C ASN A 37 -7.04 2.22 -12.83
N LEU A 38 -6.37 3.34 -12.51
CA LEU A 38 -5.23 3.38 -11.59
C LEU A 38 -5.35 4.55 -10.62
N GLN A 39 -5.36 4.24 -9.34
CA GLN A 39 -5.30 5.22 -8.26
C GLN A 39 -4.17 4.85 -7.30
N THR A 40 -3.42 5.84 -6.81
CA THR A 40 -2.28 5.62 -5.91
C THR A 40 -2.39 6.50 -4.68
N VAL A 41 -2.31 5.88 -3.51
CA VAL A 41 -2.23 6.55 -2.21
C VAL A 41 -0.79 6.50 -1.73
N VAL A 42 -0.28 7.64 -1.25
CA VAL A 42 1.04 7.75 -0.62
C VAL A 42 0.85 8.12 0.85
N ILE A 43 1.47 7.33 1.72
CA ILE A 43 1.41 7.48 3.16
C ILE A 43 2.83 7.69 3.68
N GLU A 44 3.03 8.71 4.49
CA GLU A 44 4.27 8.89 5.26
C GLU A 44 4.09 8.33 6.66
N CYS A 45 4.90 7.34 7.02
CA CYS A 45 4.74 6.60 8.26
C CYS A 45 5.43 7.34 9.42
N THR A 46 4.70 7.58 10.52
CA THR A 46 5.27 8.18 11.73
C THR A 46 5.96 7.16 12.62
N ASN A 47 5.53 5.89 12.57
CA ASN A 47 6.08 4.80 13.39
C ASN A 47 7.20 3.98 12.72
N TYR A 48 7.64 4.37 11.52
CA TYR A 48 8.72 3.73 10.77
C TYR A 48 9.65 4.77 10.13
N ASN A 49 10.34 5.60 10.92
CA ASN A 49 11.36 6.54 10.44
C ASN A 49 10.99 7.36 9.18
N LYS A 50 9.72 7.80 9.05
CA LYS A 50 9.22 8.56 7.90
C LYS A 50 9.35 7.84 6.55
N VAL A 51 9.38 6.50 6.53
CA VAL A 51 9.27 5.73 5.28
C VAL A 51 7.93 6.05 4.60
N LYS A 52 7.93 6.00 3.27
CA LYS A 52 6.73 6.23 2.46
C LYS A 52 6.18 4.90 1.99
N LEU A 53 4.93 4.59 2.34
CA LEU A 53 4.18 3.50 1.76
C LEU A 53 3.36 4.03 0.57
N PHE A 54 3.59 3.44 -0.59
CA PHE A 54 2.78 3.65 -1.78
C PHE A 54 1.83 2.47 -1.92
N ILE A 55 0.55 2.71 -2.14
CA ILE A 55 -0.42 1.66 -2.44
C ILE A 55 -1.15 2.07 -3.72
N SER A 56 -1.08 1.23 -4.73
CA SER A 56 -1.81 1.42 -5.98
C SER A 56 -2.97 0.45 -6.07
N LYS A 57 -4.14 0.96 -6.45
CA LYS A 57 -5.32 0.19 -6.82
C LYS A 57 -5.42 0.21 -8.34
N ARG A 58 -5.38 -0.98 -8.94
CA ARG A 58 -5.56 -1.19 -10.39
C ARG A 58 -6.86 -1.95 -10.62
N ILE A 59 -7.65 -1.49 -11.58
CA ILE A 59 -8.77 -2.24 -12.13
C ILE A 59 -8.28 -2.87 -13.44
N ASN A 60 -8.32 -4.20 -13.51
CA ASN A 60 -7.93 -4.95 -14.70
C ASN A 60 -9.09 -5.00 -15.72
N ASP A 61 -8.80 -5.47 -16.93
CA ASP A 61 -9.78 -5.50 -18.03
C ASP A 61 -10.97 -6.42 -17.73
N ASP A 62 -10.75 -7.48 -16.95
CA ASP A 62 -11.78 -8.38 -16.42
C ASP A 62 -12.58 -7.80 -15.23
N LYS A 63 -12.35 -6.53 -14.90
CA LYS A 63 -12.90 -5.78 -13.75
C LYS A 63 -12.42 -6.28 -12.38
N SER A 64 -11.47 -7.21 -12.32
CA SER A 64 -10.82 -7.56 -11.06
C SER A 64 -10.03 -6.36 -10.52
N ILE A 65 -9.98 -6.24 -9.19
CA ILE A 65 -9.21 -5.20 -8.51
C ILE A 65 -7.94 -5.83 -7.97
N LYS A 66 -6.79 -5.26 -8.33
CA LYS A 66 -5.49 -5.61 -7.76
C LYS A 66 -4.94 -4.43 -6.96
N TYR A 67 -4.46 -4.70 -5.76
CA TYR A 67 -3.64 -3.76 -5.01
C TYR A 67 -2.16 -4.07 -5.22
N VAL A 68 -1.29 -3.07 -5.12
CA VAL A 68 0.17 -3.25 -5.10
C VAL A 68 0.75 -2.22 -4.15
N GLY A 69 1.59 -2.66 -3.21
CA GLY A 69 2.27 -1.79 -2.27
C GLY A 69 3.74 -1.63 -2.60
N ARG A 70 4.40 -0.63 -2.01
CA ARG A 70 5.85 -0.59 -1.81
C ARG A 70 6.18 0.37 -0.68
N ILE A 71 7.12 0.01 0.18
CA ILE A 71 7.67 0.93 1.18
C ILE A 71 9.01 1.44 0.66
N ILE A 72 9.26 2.73 0.76
CA ILE A 72 10.51 3.35 0.35
C ILE A 72 10.98 4.26 1.46
N GLY A 73 12.21 4.08 1.92
CA GLY A 73 12.88 5.03 2.80
C GLY A 73 14.39 4.83 2.82
N ARG A 74 15.13 5.83 3.31
CA ARG A 74 16.61 5.79 3.36
C ARG A 74 17.17 4.62 4.15
N THR A 75 16.38 4.07 5.09
CA THR A 75 16.74 2.91 5.91
C THR A 75 15.86 1.69 5.63
N ALA A 76 15.01 1.75 4.61
CA ALA A 76 14.05 0.70 4.30
C ALA A 76 14.30 0.19 2.87
N GLU A 77 15.01 -0.93 2.79
CA GLU A 77 15.27 -1.72 1.57
C GLU A 77 14.12 -2.70 1.27
N ASP A 78 13.00 -2.62 2.01
CA ASP A 78 11.89 -3.58 1.94
C ASP A 78 10.75 -3.08 1.01
N GLY A 79 10.32 -3.91 0.07
CA GLY A 79 9.19 -3.64 -0.84
C GLY A 79 8.10 -4.69 -0.67
N PHE A 80 6.86 -4.26 -0.46
CA PHE A 80 5.76 -5.15 -0.07
C PHE A 80 4.73 -5.28 -1.20
N GLU A 81 4.58 -6.44 -1.85
CA GLU A 81 3.47 -6.65 -2.78
C GLU A 81 2.19 -7.00 -2.00
N ILE A 82 1.21 -6.11 -2.02
CA ILE A 82 -0.10 -6.34 -1.42
C ILE A 82 -1.00 -7.05 -2.44
N LYS A 83 -1.07 -8.38 -2.46
CA LYS A 83 -2.05 -9.08 -3.31
C LYS A 83 -3.40 -9.14 -2.59
N GLY A 84 -4.41 -8.40 -3.10
CA GLY A 84 -5.76 -8.44 -2.55
C GLY A 84 -6.79 -8.65 -3.65
N GLU A 85 -7.67 -9.63 -3.44
CA GLU A 85 -8.88 -9.88 -4.23
C GLU A 85 -10.07 -9.16 -3.55
N PRO A 86 -10.93 -8.46 -4.30
CA PRO A 86 -12.08 -7.76 -3.72
C PRO A 86 -13.17 -8.69 -3.13
N LEU A 87 -13.20 -9.98 -3.50
CA LEU A 87 -14.35 -10.85 -3.25
C LEU A 87 -14.24 -11.80 -2.04
N ALA A 88 -13.13 -11.82 -1.29
CA ALA A 88 -12.94 -12.85 -0.26
C ALA A 88 -12.81 -12.34 1.19
N GLY A 89 -12.90 -11.03 1.46
CA GLY A 89 -12.67 -10.48 2.81
C GLY A 89 -11.25 -10.69 3.37
N ASN A 90 -10.41 -11.45 2.67
CA ASN A 90 -9.04 -11.81 3.02
C ASN A 90 -8.07 -11.12 2.07
N SER A 91 -7.93 -9.80 2.18
CA SER A 91 -6.79 -9.11 1.58
C SER A 91 -5.56 -9.41 2.43
N SER A 92 -4.81 -10.45 2.09
CA SER A 92 -3.58 -10.80 2.80
C SER A 92 -2.43 -9.93 2.30
N LEU A 93 -1.71 -9.31 3.24
CA LEU A 93 -0.52 -8.53 2.91
C LEU A 93 0.69 -9.46 2.98
N THR A 94 1.19 -9.89 1.83
CA THR A 94 2.40 -10.71 1.77
C THR A 94 3.62 -9.79 1.79
N LYS A 95 4.41 -9.84 2.87
CA LYS A 95 5.73 -9.20 2.87
C LYS A 95 6.57 -9.88 1.79
N ILE A 96 7.13 -9.08 0.88
CA ILE A 96 8.20 -9.53 0.01
C ILE A 96 9.48 -8.86 0.52
N ASN A 97 10.56 -9.62 0.63
CA ASN A 97 11.88 -9.06 0.89
C ASN A 97 12.51 -8.73 -0.46
N LEU A 98 12.77 -7.46 -0.77
CA LEU A 98 13.34 -7.10 -2.08
C LEU A 98 14.76 -7.65 -2.26
N LYS A 99 15.48 -7.98 -1.18
CA LYS A 99 16.80 -8.65 -1.27
C LYS A 99 16.71 -10.04 -1.89
N GLU A 100 15.58 -10.72 -1.77
CA GLU A 100 15.36 -12.07 -2.28
C GLU A 100 14.87 -12.07 -3.74
N MET A 101 14.58 -10.91 -4.33
CA MET A 101 14.09 -10.77 -5.71
C MET A 101 15.16 -10.31 -6.72
N ILE A 102 16.42 -10.13 -6.29
CA ILE A 102 17.53 -9.95 -7.22
C ILE A 102 17.85 -11.34 -7.80
N VAL A 103 17.36 -11.60 -9.01
CA VAL A 103 17.92 -12.64 -9.88
C VAL A 103 19.07 -11.97 -10.61
N GLU A 104 20.31 -12.36 -10.30
CA GLU A 104 21.47 -12.06 -11.15
C GLU A 104 21.37 -12.78 -12.50
#